data_AF-A0A2E8G929-F1
#
_entry.id   AF-A0A2E8G929-F1
#
_cell.length_a   1.000
_cell.length_b   1.000
_cell.length_c   1.000
_cell.angle_alpha   90.00
_cell.angle_beta   90.00
_cell.angle_gamma   90.00
#
_symmetry.space_group_name_H-M   'P 1'
#
loop_
_entity.id
_entity.type
_entity.pdbx_description
1 polymer ?
#
loop_
_entity_poly.entity_id
_entity_poly.type
_entity_poly.pdbx_seq_one_letter_code
_entity_poly.pdbx_strand_id
1 'polypeptide(L)'
;MFQPNSMQAANPPHLIFEAPESLQPIVKRLNNMGWPHYSYAMKLAGLDYPGPAILVYVVPETSQLGAQLPPWVSGFANGEASTIVLLAERVHSYPARAIEDLLVHEVAHILNHRAARGREIPRWFDEGIATIAARTWDIEDRARLLWAVGERDEFSLERVNMFFRGNAPTARRGYALSAGFVRDIIQEYGQDTPRRILALVAQDVPFPIAFRQVVSLLPHQAAEAFIDRQSVWLRWVPFVTSDFMIWIGISTLAFVAFGMHVRRLKIRRRQQAEEEDQDNLMFDYGELEQPTESEWGDSDKWRDR
;
A
#
# COMPACT_ATOMS: atom_id res chain seq x y z
N MET A 1 24.76 29.38 -21.47
CA MET A 1 23.29 29.51 -21.57
C MET A 1 22.73 28.14 -21.89
N PHE A 2 22.30 27.39 -20.87
CA PHE A 2 21.61 26.12 -21.08
C PHE A 2 20.21 26.45 -21.59
N GLN A 3 19.91 26.07 -22.83
CA GLN A 3 18.52 26.07 -23.26
C GLN A 3 17.79 24.97 -22.49
N PRO A 4 16.62 25.26 -21.89
CA PRO A 4 15.79 24.21 -21.32
C PRO A 4 15.31 23.36 -22.49
N ASN A 5 15.74 22.09 -22.50
CA ASN A 5 15.15 21.07 -23.35
C ASN A 5 13.65 21.11 -23.09
N SER A 6 12.89 21.59 -24.08
CA SER A 6 11.44 21.53 -24.09
C SER A 6 11.03 20.11 -23.75
N MET A 7 10.36 19.93 -22.61
CA MET A 7 9.57 18.73 -22.37
C MET A 7 8.63 18.63 -23.57
N GLN A 8 8.92 17.73 -24.52
CA GLN A 8 7.87 17.24 -25.40
C GLN A 8 6.80 16.72 -24.47
N ALA A 9 5.68 17.43 -24.38
CA ALA A 9 4.51 16.95 -23.67
C ALA A 9 4.17 15.61 -24.33
N ALA A 10 4.52 14.52 -23.65
CA ALA A 10 4.22 13.19 -24.17
C ALA A 10 2.70 13.11 -24.32
N ASN A 11 2.23 12.87 -25.54
CA ASN A 11 0.81 12.83 -25.82
C ASN A 11 0.22 11.56 -25.17
N PRO A 12 -0.94 11.66 -24.50
CA PRO A 12 -1.62 10.47 -23.99
C PRO A 12 -1.95 9.51 -25.14
N PRO A 13 -2.15 8.21 -24.84
CA PRO A 13 -2.73 7.28 -25.79
C PRO A 13 -3.98 7.89 -26.44
N HIS A 14 -4.03 7.85 -27.78
CA HIS A 14 -5.18 8.34 -28.52
C HIS A 14 -6.30 7.29 -28.44
N LEU A 15 -7.37 7.62 -27.73
CA LEU A 15 -8.51 6.74 -27.53
C LEU A 15 -9.69 7.22 -28.37
N ILE A 16 -10.32 6.29 -29.10
CA ILE A 16 -11.55 6.54 -29.87
C ILE A 16 -12.66 5.75 -29.18
N PHE A 17 -13.68 6.43 -28.68
CA PHE A 17 -14.75 5.77 -27.93
C PHE A 17 -15.98 5.52 -28.81
N GLU A 18 -16.52 4.31 -28.71
CA GLU A 18 -17.82 3.93 -29.27
C GLU A 18 -18.73 3.46 -28.14
N ALA A 19 -19.90 4.11 -28.01
CA ALA A 19 -20.85 3.80 -26.95
C ALA A 19 -22.29 4.18 -27.35
N PRO A 20 -23.31 3.47 -26.87
CA PRO A 20 -24.70 3.89 -27.03
C PRO A 20 -24.96 5.21 -26.31
N GLU A 21 -26.03 5.91 -26.70
CA GLU A 21 -26.39 7.22 -26.15
C GLU A 21 -26.50 7.22 -24.62
N SER A 22 -27.02 6.13 -24.04
CA SER A 22 -27.16 5.95 -22.59
C SER A 22 -25.83 6.01 -21.83
N LEU A 23 -24.70 5.66 -22.46
CA LEU A 23 -23.38 5.62 -21.85
C LEU A 23 -22.48 6.79 -22.25
N GLN A 24 -23.00 7.76 -23.02
CA GLN A 24 -22.27 8.98 -23.37
C GLN A 24 -21.78 9.81 -22.17
N PRO A 25 -22.50 9.90 -21.03
CA PRO A 25 -21.96 10.56 -19.83
C PRO A 25 -20.67 9.92 -19.32
N ILE A 26 -20.55 8.59 -19.46
CA ILE A 26 -19.35 7.84 -19.07
C ILE A 26 -18.21 8.13 -20.03
N VAL A 27 -18.48 8.09 -21.35
CA VAL A 27 -17.51 8.44 -22.39
C VAL A 27 -16.96 9.85 -22.18
N LYS A 28 -17.81 10.83 -21.84
CA LYS A 28 -17.37 12.20 -21.53
C LYS A 28 -16.38 12.24 -20.37
N ARG A 29 -16.61 11.46 -19.30
CA ARG A 29 -15.67 11.36 -18.18
C ARG A 29 -14.34 10.75 -18.60
N LEU A 30 -14.38 9.64 -19.35
CA LEU A 30 -13.17 8.95 -19.83
C LEU A 30 -12.36 9.83 -20.80
N ASN A 31 -13.02 10.61 -21.67
CA ASN A 31 -12.35 11.57 -22.57
C ASN A 31 -11.61 12.70 -21.84
N ASN A 32 -11.98 13.00 -20.59
CA ASN A 32 -11.28 14.00 -19.79
C ASN A 32 -9.96 13.47 -19.20
N MET A 33 -9.67 12.16 -19.32
CA MET A 33 -8.44 11.58 -18.81
C MET A 33 -7.25 11.99 -19.70
N GLY A 34 -6.32 12.77 -19.13
CA GLY A 34 -5.10 13.19 -19.80
C GLY A 34 -3.86 12.35 -19.48
N TRP A 35 -2.71 12.80 -19.98
CA TRP A 35 -1.38 12.19 -19.77
C TRP A 35 -1.07 11.72 -18.34
N PRO A 36 -1.41 12.46 -17.26
CA PRO A 36 -1.11 12.01 -15.90
C PRO A 36 -1.64 10.61 -15.56
N HIS A 37 -2.79 10.22 -16.11
CA HIS A 37 -3.40 8.90 -15.88
C HIS A 37 -2.63 7.76 -16.56
N TYR A 38 -2.10 8.00 -17.78
CA TYR A 38 -1.45 6.97 -18.60
C TYR A 38 0.08 6.98 -18.51
N SER A 39 0.67 8.06 -17.98
CA SER A 39 2.12 8.25 -17.91
C SER A 39 2.86 7.10 -17.23
N TYR A 40 2.25 6.49 -16.21
CA TYR A 40 2.87 5.37 -15.51
C TYR A 40 2.81 4.07 -16.31
N ALA A 41 1.69 3.79 -16.98
CA ALA A 41 1.57 2.65 -17.91
C ALA A 41 2.61 2.76 -19.04
N MET A 42 2.75 3.95 -19.64
CA MET A 42 3.76 4.24 -20.66
C MET A 42 5.19 4.01 -20.15
N LYS A 43 5.48 4.47 -18.93
CA LYS A 43 6.80 4.27 -18.30
C LYS A 43 7.11 2.80 -18.05
N LEU A 44 6.15 2.02 -17.55
CA LEU A 44 6.30 0.59 -17.29
C LEU A 44 6.50 -0.19 -18.60
N ALA A 45 5.74 0.15 -19.64
CA ALA A 45 5.90 -0.42 -20.99
C ALA A 45 7.21 0.02 -21.68
N GLY A 46 7.77 1.18 -21.28
CA GLY A 46 8.98 1.74 -21.86
C GLY A 46 8.76 2.34 -23.25
N LEU A 47 7.56 2.82 -23.52
CA LEU A 47 7.20 3.41 -24.81
C LEU A 47 7.34 4.93 -24.73
N ASP A 48 8.07 5.52 -25.68
CA ASP A 48 8.13 6.97 -25.86
C ASP A 48 6.90 7.51 -26.60
N TYR A 49 6.28 6.66 -27.43
CA TYR A 49 5.07 6.95 -28.18
C TYR A 49 4.02 5.87 -27.91
N PRO A 50 2.74 6.24 -27.67
CA PRO A 50 1.72 5.27 -27.33
C PRO A 50 1.39 4.34 -28.50
N GLY A 51 1.68 4.74 -29.74
CA GLY A 51 1.36 4.01 -30.96
C GLY A 51 0.04 4.46 -31.60
N PRO A 52 -0.58 3.62 -32.45
CA PRO A 52 -1.85 3.93 -33.11
C PRO A 52 -2.99 4.16 -32.11
N ALA A 53 -4.09 4.71 -32.63
CA ALA A 53 -5.32 4.87 -31.86
C ALA A 53 -5.81 3.54 -31.28
N ILE A 54 -6.42 3.60 -30.10
CA ILE A 54 -7.04 2.44 -29.43
C ILE A 54 -8.55 2.65 -29.52
N LEU A 55 -9.27 1.68 -30.06
CA LEU A 55 -10.71 1.71 -30.14
C LEU A 55 -11.32 1.17 -28.85
N VAL A 56 -12.15 1.97 -28.18
CA VAL A 56 -12.72 1.65 -26.87
C VAL A 56 -14.24 1.55 -26.98
N TYR A 57 -14.75 0.33 -26.89
CA TYR A 57 -16.18 0.06 -26.84
C TYR A 57 -16.68 0.13 -25.40
N VAL A 58 -17.55 1.08 -25.09
CA VAL A 58 -18.23 1.16 -23.79
C VAL A 58 -19.61 0.55 -23.98
N VAL A 59 -19.80 -0.67 -23.47
CA VAL A 59 -20.98 -1.49 -23.74
C VAL A 59 -21.84 -1.66 -22.48
N PRO A 60 -23.18 -1.67 -22.61
CA PRO A 60 -24.08 -2.04 -21.52
C PRO A 60 -23.88 -3.49 -21.11
N GLU A 61 -24.10 -3.81 -19.84
CA GLU A 61 -24.06 -5.20 -19.36
C GLU A 61 -25.14 -6.07 -20.02
N THR A 62 -26.28 -5.46 -20.34
CA THR A 62 -27.42 -6.09 -21.03
C THR A 62 -27.16 -6.43 -22.49
N SER A 63 -26.00 -6.04 -23.04
CA SER A 63 -25.62 -6.39 -24.41
C SER A 63 -25.38 -7.90 -24.57
N GLN A 64 -25.49 -8.40 -25.80
CA GLN A 64 -25.20 -9.80 -26.11
C GLN A 64 -23.78 -10.21 -25.69
N LEU A 65 -22.81 -9.29 -25.81
CA LEU A 65 -21.44 -9.50 -25.36
C LEU A 65 -21.35 -9.58 -23.83
N GLY A 66 -22.01 -8.67 -23.11
CA GLY A 66 -22.08 -8.71 -21.65
C GLY A 66 -22.70 -10.00 -21.11
N ALA A 67 -23.73 -10.52 -21.78
CA ALA A 67 -24.40 -11.77 -21.42
C ALA A 67 -23.52 -13.03 -21.62
N GLN A 68 -22.56 -13.00 -22.55
CA GLN A 68 -21.65 -14.12 -22.81
C GLN A 68 -20.42 -14.13 -21.88
N LEU A 69 -20.08 -12.97 -21.33
CA LEU A 69 -18.91 -12.82 -20.46
C LEU A 69 -19.25 -13.17 -19.01
N PRO A 70 -18.36 -13.84 -18.26
CA PRO A 70 -18.57 -14.10 -16.85
C PRO A 70 -18.90 -12.80 -16.09
N PRO A 71 -19.81 -12.82 -15.09
CA PRO A 71 -20.29 -11.61 -14.41
C PRO A 71 -19.19 -10.77 -13.73
N TRP A 72 -18.05 -11.39 -13.44
CA TRP A 72 -16.90 -10.73 -12.83
C TRP A 72 -15.97 -10.05 -13.82
N VAL A 73 -16.12 -10.31 -15.13
CA VAL A 73 -15.36 -9.63 -16.17
C VAL A 73 -16.00 -8.27 -16.42
N SER A 74 -15.27 -7.22 -16.11
CA SER A 74 -15.70 -5.82 -16.28
C SER A 74 -15.11 -5.16 -17.53
N GLY A 75 -14.07 -5.75 -18.12
CA GLY A 75 -13.43 -5.28 -19.34
C GLY A 75 -12.44 -6.30 -19.87
N PHE A 76 -11.98 -6.08 -21.11
CA PHE A 76 -10.85 -6.80 -21.68
C PHE A 76 -10.22 -6.00 -22.84
N ALA A 77 -8.95 -6.26 -23.09
CA ALA A 77 -8.18 -5.69 -24.18
C ALA A 77 -7.75 -6.76 -25.20
N ASN A 78 -7.76 -6.39 -26.47
CA ASN A 78 -7.15 -7.14 -27.56
C ASN A 78 -5.99 -6.30 -28.13
N GLY A 79 -4.76 -6.71 -27.80
CA GLY A 79 -3.54 -6.03 -28.22
C GLY A 79 -3.32 -5.99 -29.73
N GLU A 80 -3.67 -7.06 -30.43
CA GLU A 80 -3.50 -7.18 -31.88
C GLU A 80 -4.44 -6.25 -32.63
N ALA A 81 -5.72 -6.23 -32.24
CA ALA A 81 -6.73 -5.37 -32.83
C ALA A 81 -6.65 -3.90 -32.33
N SER A 82 -5.84 -3.61 -31.30
CA SER A 82 -5.84 -2.32 -30.58
C SER A 82 -7.24 -1.92 -30.11
N THR A 83 -7.95 -2.89 -29.53
CA THR A 83 -9.35 -2.73 -29.11
C THR A 83 -9.51 -3.00 -27.63
N ILE A 84 -10.32 -2.20 -26.96
CA ILE A 84 -10.73 -2.37 -25.57
C ILE A 84 -12.26 -2.46 -25.52
N VAL A 85 -12.78 -3.33 -24.66
CA VAL A 85 -14.20 -3.38 -24.31
C VAL A 85 -14.35 -3.12 -22.82
N LEU A 86 -15.22 -2.18 -22.45
CA LEU A 86 -15.57 -1.82 -21.08
C LEU A 86 -17.05 -2.08 -20.82
N LEU A 87 -17.36 -2.94 -19.85
CA LEU A 87 -18.72 -3.16 -19.33
C LEU A 87 -18.95 -2.19 -18.17
N ALA A 88 -19.41 -0.98 -18.51
CA ALA A 88 -19.42 0.16 -17.59
C ALA A 88 -20.23 -0.06 -16.30
N GLU A 89 -21.26 -0.90 -16.36
CA GLU A 89 -22.14 -1.23 -15.23
C GLU A 89 -21.50 -2.24 -14.26
N ARG A 90 -20.47 -2.98 -14.69
CA ARG A 90 -19.75 -4.00 -13.88
C ARG A 90 -18.52 -3.46 -13.14
N VAL A 91 -18.28 -2.15 -13.17
CA VAL A 91 -17.06 -1.47 -12.70
C VAL A 91 -16.80 -1.56 -11.18
N HIS A 92 -17.68 -2.23 -10.44
CA HIS A 92 -17.54 -2.44 -9.00
C HIS A 92 -16.77 -3.74 -8.66
N SER A 93 -16.23 -4.42 -9.68
CA SER A 93 -15.46 -5.65 -9.54
C SER A 93 -13.98 -5.41 -9.83
N TYR A 94 -13.13 -5.88 -8.92
CA TYR A 94 -11.66 -5.89 -9.04
C TYR A 94 -11.21 -6.51 -10.39
N PRO A 95 -10.15 -5.99 -11.07
CA PRO A 95 -9.02 -5.21 -10.56
C PRO A 95 -9.23 -3.70 -10.45
N ALA A 96 -10.36 -3.18 -10.92
CA ALA A 96 -10.67 -1.75 -10.90
C ALA A 96 -11.77 -1.41 -9.89
N ARG A 97 -11.72 -0.18 -9.34
CA ARG A 97 -12.78 0.36 -8.46
C ARG A 97 -13.57 1.48 -9.13
N ALA A 98 -12.96 2.14 -10.10
CA ALA A 98 -13.57 3.13 -10.97
C ALA A 98 -13.35 2.77 -12.44
N ILE A 99 -14.17 3.32 -13.33
CA ILE A 99 -14.09 2.98 -14.75
C ILE A 99 -12.82 3.59 -15.39
N GLU A 100 -12.35 4.71 -14.83
CA GLU A 100 -11.08 5.32 -15.17
C GLU A 100 -9.92 4.35 -14.89
N ASP A 101 -9.90 3.72 -13.71
CA ASP A 101 -8.87 2.75 -13.35
C ASP A 101 -8.91 1.53 -14.29
N LEU A 102 -10.12 1.04 -14.60
CA LEU A 102 -10.32 -0.06 -15.53
C LEU A 102 -9.77 0.31 -16.91
N LEU A 103 -10.06 1.52 -17.40
CA LEU A 103 -9.52 1.97 -18.68
C LEU A 103 -7.98 2.04 -18.66
N VAL A 104 -7.36 2.53 -17.59
CA VAL A 104 -5.88 2.52 -17.49
C VAL A 104 -5.35 1.09 -17.49
N HIS A 105 -6.01 0.16 -16.79
CA HIS A 105 -5.67 -1.26 -16.77
C HIS A 105 -5.71 -1.87 -18.19
N GLU A 106 -6.82 -1.69 -18.90
CA GLU A 106 -6.98 -2.22 -20.26
C GLU A 106 -6.02 -1.55 -21.28
N VAL A 107 -5.76 -0.24 -21.13
CA VAL A 107 -4.75 0.45 -21.95
C VAL A 107 -3.36 -0.13 -21.67
N ALA A 108 -3.03 -0.46 -20.43
CA ALA A 108 -1.74 -1.05 -20.09
C ALA A 108 -1.52 -2.39 -20.80
N HIS A 109 -2.53 -3.24 -20.94
CA HIS A 109 -2.44 -4.46 -21.76
C HIS A 109 -2.09 -4.17 -23.23
N ILE A 110 -2.74 -3.17 -23.84
CA ILE A 110 -2.41 -2.75 -25.22
C ILE A 110 -0.95 -2.25 -25.31
N LEU A 111 -0.51 -1.45 -24.34
CA LEU A 111 0.85 -0.92 -24.31
C LEU A 111 1.90 -2.01 -24.08
N ASN A 112 1.63 -2.99 -23.21
CA ASN A 112 2.49 -4.14 -22.98
C ASN A 112 2.62 -4.99 -24.25
N HIS A 113 1.50 -5.27 -24.93
CA HIS A 113 1.49 -5.96 -26.22
C HIS A 113 2.32 -5.22 -27.28
N ARG A 114 2.17 -3.89 -27.37
CA ARG A 114 2.97 -3.05 -28.29
C ARG A 114 4.45 -3.08 -27.94
N ALA A 115 4.79 -2.95 -26.66
CA ALA A 115 6.16 -3.00 -26.16
C ALA A 115 6.84 -4.36 -26.44
N ALA A 116 6.10 -5.46 -26.32
CA ALA A 116 6.55 -6.82 -26.66
C ALA A 116 6.50 -7.12 -28.18
N ARG A 117 6.06 -6.17 -29.02
CA ARG A 117 5.81 -6.36 -30.46
C ARG A 117 4.91 -7.57 -30.76
N GLY A 118 3.84 -7.71 -29.99
CA GLY A 118 2.83 -8.76 -30.13
C GLY A 118 3.26 -10.16 -29.70
N ARG A 119 4.45 -10.30 -29.12
CA ARG A 119 4.90 -11.59 -28.59
C ARG A 119 4.26 -11.89 -27.26
N GLU A 120 4.09 -13.19 -27.00
CA GLU A 120 3.48 -13.66 -25.77
C GLU A 120 4.36 -13.35 -24.56
N ILE A 121 3.71 -12.84 -23.52
CA ILE A 121 4.27 -12.68 -22.18
C ILE A 121 3.39 -13.47 -21.19
N PRO A 122 3.95 -13.97 -20.08
CA PRO A 122 3.16 -14.68 -19.09
C PRO A 122 2.05 -13.79 -18.54
N ARG A 123 0.86 -14.38 -18.37
CA ARG A 123 -0.33 -13.66 -17.91
C ARG A 123 -0.11 -12.95 -16.58
N TRP A 124 0.48 -13.59 -15.57
CA TRP A 124 0.78 -12.93 -14.30
C TRP A 124 1.63 -11.65 -14.46
N PHE A 125 2.52 -11.58 -15.46
CA PHE A 125 3.38 -10.43 -15.67
C PHE A 125 2.59 -9.29 -16.30
N ASP A 126 1.79 -9.59 -17.33
CA ASP A 126 0.93 -8.62 -17.99
C ASP A 126 -0.13 -8.03 -17.04
N GLU A 127 -0.86 -8.91 -16.33
CA GLU A 127 -1.88 -8.52 -15.34
C GLU A 127 -1.26 -7.74 -14.17
N GLY A 128 -0.06 -8.13 -13.73
CA GLY A 128 0.67 -7.44 -12.68
C GLY A 128 1.07 -6.03 -13.08
N ILE A 129 1.60 -5.84 -14.30
CA ILE A 129 1.90 -4.50 -14.83
C ILE A 129 0.63 -3.68 -14.97
N ALA A 130 -0.44 -4.23 -15.55
CA ALA A 130 -1.69 -3.51 -15.79
C ALA A 130 -2.35 -3.02 -14.49
N THR A 131 -2.40 -3.88 -13.46
CA THR A 131 -2.93 -3.54 -12.14
C THR A 131 -2.07 -2.46 -11.45
N ILE A 132 -0.74 -2.55 -11.54
CA ILE A 132 0.16 -1.52 -10.97
C ILE A 132 0.00 -0.20 -11.72
N ALA A 133 -0.12 -0.24 -13.05
CA ALA A 133 -0.24 0.91 -13.92
C ALA A 133 -1.52 1.72 -13.64
N ALA A 134 -2.64 1.02 -13.42
CA ALA A 134 -3.91 1.60 -13.02
C ALA A 134 -3.87 2.25 -11.62
N ARG A 135 -2.76 2.14 -10.89
CA ARG A 135 -2.58 2.63 -9.51
C ARG A 135 -3.68 2.15 -8.57
N THR A 136 -4.31 1.01 -8.89
CA THR A 136 -5.39 0.44 -8.08
C THR A 136 -4.88 -0.18 -6.80
N TRP A 137 -3.55 -0.28 -6.64
CA TRP A 137 -2.94 -0.96 -5.51
C TRP A 137 -2.79 -0.07 -4.27
N ASP A 138 -3.56 -0.40 -3.23
CA ASP A 138 -3.56 0.29 -1.95
C ASP A 138 -3.21 -0.61 -0.75
N ILE A 139 -3.55 -0.15 0.47
CA ILE A 139 -3.35 -0.91 1.72
C ILE A 139 -4.23 -2.16 1.77
N GLU A 140 -5.45 -2.09 1.23
CA GLU A 140 -6.36 -3.23 1.16
C GLU A 140 -5.78 -4.32 0.23
N ASP A 141 -5.19 -3.93 -0.90
CA ASP A 141 -4.47 -4.86 -1.78
C ASP A 141 -3.29 -5.52 -1.08
N ARG A 142 -2.58 -4.79 -0.20
CA ARG A 142 -1.51 -5.40 0.61
C ARG A 142 -2.05 -6.43 1.58
N ALA A 143 -3.15 -6.16 2.27
CA ALA A 143 -3.79 -7.15 3.15
C ALA A 143 -4.29 -8.37 2.34
N ARG A 144 -4.92 -8.13 1.18
CA ARG A 144 -5.35 -9.18 0.25
C ARG A 144 -4.16 -9.97 -0.30
N LEU A 145 -3.02 -9.34 -0.57
CA LEU A 145 -1.79 -10.01 -0.96
C LEU A 145 -1.31 -10.94 0.14
N LEU A 146 -1.25 -10.45 1.38
CA LEU A 146 -0.80 -11.25 2.53
C LEU A 146 -1.72 -12.46 2.76
N TRP A 147 -3.03 -12.28 2.59
CA TRP A 147 -4.00 -13.38 2.56
C TRP A 147 -3.78 -14.32 1.37
N ALA A 148 -3.53 -13.77 0.19
CA ALA A 148 -3.36 -14.52 -1.05
C ALA A 148 -2.07 -15.36 -1.07
N VAL A 149 -1.02 -14.90 -0.41
CA VAL A 149 0.24 -15.63 -0.25
C VAL A 149 0.05 -16.86 0.64
N GLY A 150 -0.84 -16.80 1.65
CA GLY A 150 -1.29 -17.98 2.41
C GLY A 150 -0.15 -18.85 3.00
N GLU A 151 -0.39 -20.15 3.14
CA GLU A 151 0.67 -21.13 3.44
C GLU A 151 1.68 -21.20 2.28
N ARG A 152 2.97 -21.08 2.61
CA ARG A 152 4.08 -20.93 1.66
C ARG A 152 4.13 -21.98 0.55
N ASP A 153 3.62 -23.18 0.81
CA ASP A 153 3.70 -24.34 -0.10
C ASP A 153 2.74 -24.26 -1.30
N GLU A 154 1.96 -23.18 -1.41
CA GLU A 154 0.90 -23.05 -2.42
C GLU A 154 1.18 -22.08 -3.58
N PHE A 155 2.25 -21.27 -3.53
CA PHE A 155 2.50 -20.25 -4.57
C PHE A 155 3.44 -20.78 -5.67
N SER A 156 2.88 -20.93 -6.87
CA SER A 156 3.64 -21.07 -8.11
C SER A 156 3.07 -20.16 -9.19
N LEU A 157 3.89 -19.76 -10.17
CA LEU A 157 3.44 -18.91 -11.26
C LEU A 157 2.39 -19.60 -12.13
N GLU A 158 2.46 -20.92 -12.24
CA GLU A 158 1.46 -21.76 -12.89
C GLU A 158 0.12 -21.65 -12.17
N ARG A 159 0.13 -21.69 -10.83
CA ARG A 159 -1.09 -21.59 -10.03
C ARG A 159 -1.71 -20.18 -10.08
N VAL A 160 -0.87 -19.14 -10.07
CA VAL A 160 -1.33 -17.76 -10.31
C VAL A 160 -2.01 -17.65 -11.67
N ASN A 161 -1.43 -18.24 -12.71
CA ASN A 161 -2.04 -18.27 -14.04
C ASN A 161 -3.38 -19.02 -14.07
N MET A 162 -3.51 -20.11 -13.31
CA MET A 162 -4.77 -20.84 -13.15
C MET A 162 -5.84 -20.01 -12.44
N PHE A 163 -5.48 -19.14 -11.51
CA PHE A 163 -6.44 -18.34 -10.74
C PHE A 163 -7.30 -17.43 -11.62
N PHE A 164 -6.73 -16.92 -12.71
CA PHE A 164 -7.48 -16.11 -13.67
C PHE A 164 -8.51 -16.87 -14.51
N ARG A 165 -8.50 -18.21 -14.45
CA ARG A 165 -9.52 -19.08 -15.08
C ARG A 165 -10.63 -19.48 -14.09
N GLY A 166 -10.49 -19.08 -12.82
CA GLY A 166 -11.43 -19.41 -11.76
C GLY A 166 -12.64 -18.48 -11.68
N ASN A 167 -13.32 -18.53 -10.54
CA ASN A 167 -14.41 -17.62 -10.21
C ASN A 167 -13.86 -16.24 -9.74
N ALA A 168 -14.76 -15.29 -9.47
CA ALA A 168 -14.37 -13.93 -9.10
C ALA A 168 -13.41 -13.88 -7.88
N PRO A 169 -13.68 -14.55 -6.74
CA PRO A 169 -12.73 -14.63 -5.63
C PRO A 169 -11.34 -15.15 -6.03
N THR A 170 -11.29 -16.20 -6.85
CA THR A 170 -10.02 -16.78 -7.30
C THR A 170 -9.28 -15.83 -8.23
N ALA A 171 -9.95 -15.22 -9.21
CA ALA A 171 -9.35 -14.24 -10.11
C ALA A 171 -8.77 -13.04 -9.34
N ARG A 172 -9.48 -12.54 -8.32
CA ARG A 172 -8.97 -11.50 -7.40
C ARG A 172 -7.66 -11.89 -6.73
N ARG A 173 -7.53 -13.15 -6.30
CA ARG A 173 -6.28 -13.69 -5.73
C ARG A 173 -5.16 -13.64 -6.77
N GLY A 174 -5.44 -14.02 -8.02
CA GLY A 174 -4.48 -13.99 -9.13
C GLY A 174 -3.95 -12.59 -9.44
N TYR A 175 -4.84 -11.61 -9.58
CA TYR A 175 -4.50 -10.19 -9.75
C TYR A 175 -3.67 -9.65 -8.58
N ALA A 176 -4.10 -9.92 -7.33
CA ALA A 176 -3.37 -9.48 -6.14
C ALA A 176 -1.94 -10.05 -6.11
N LEU A 177 -1.80 -11.36 -6.30
CA LEU A 177 -0.49 -12.02 -6.32
C LEU A 177 0.41 -11.49 -7.45
N SER A 178 -0.14 -11.31 -8.64
CA SER A 178 0.58 -10.82 -9.82
C SER A 178 1.12 -9.41 -9.62
N ALA A 179 0.29 -8.49 -9.15
CA ALA A 179 0.69 -7.11 -8.91
C ALA A 179 1.54 -6.92 -7.63
N GLY A 180 1.41 -7.84 -6.67
CA GLY A 180 2.36 -7.95 -5.55
C GLY A 180 3.74 -8.36 -6.05
N PHE A 181 3.81 -9.42 -6.86
CA PHE A 181 5.06 -9.96 -7.37
C PHE A 181 5.77 -9.03 -8.34
N VAL A 182 5.06 -8.44 -9.31
CA VAL A 182 5.67 -7.47 -10.25
C VAL A 182 6.18 -6.23 -9.50
N ARG A 183 5.48 -5.77 -8.46
CA ARG A 183 5.97 -4.65 -7.64
C ARG A 183 7.20 -5.01 -6.85
N ASP A 184 7.25 -6.19 -6.27
CA ASP A 184 8.44 -6.68 -5.57
C ASP A 184 9.64 -6.75 -6.51
N ILE A 185 9.46 -7.23 -7.75
CA ILE A 185 10.48 -7.18 -8.80
C ILE A 185 10.91 -5.73 -9.10
N ILE A 186 9.95 -4.81 -9.26
CA ILE A 186 10.25 -3.39 -9.51
C ILE A 186 11.03 -2.76 -8.35
N GLN A 187 10.71 -3.12 -7.10
CA GLN A 187 11.36 -2.60 -5.91
C GLN A 187 12.79 -3.11 -5.78
N GLU A 188 13.02 -4.40 -6.06
CA GLU A 188 14.32 -5.04 -5.92
C GLU A 188 15.27 -4.73 -7.09
N TYR A 189 14.75 -4.75 -8.32
CA TYR A 189 15.58 -4.69 -9.53
C TYR A 189 15.46 -3.36 -10.29
N GLY A 190 14.59 -2.46 -9.85
CA GLY A 190 14.45 -1.10 -10.36
C GLY A 190 13.18 -0.85 -11.19
N GLN A 191 12.81 0.43 -11.26
CA GLN A 191 11.58 0.93 -11.90
C GLN A 191 11.48 0.64 -13.40
N ASP A 192 12.60 0.40 -14.07
CA ASP A 192 12.66 0.12 -15.49
C ASP A 192 12.73 -1.39 -15.81
N THR A 193 12.60 -2.25 -14.80
CA THR A 193 12.63 -3.72 -14.98
C THR A 193 11.58 -4.19 -15.99
N PRO A 194 10.29 -3.79 -15.91
CA PRO A 194 9.29 -4.27 -16.84
C PRO A 194 9.61 -3.90 -18.29
N ARG A 195 10.00 -2.65 -18.54
CA ARG A 195 10.35 -2.21 -19.90
C ARG A 195 11.57 -2.94 -20.46
N ARG A 196 12.57 -3.24 -19.64
CA ARG A 196 13.78 -3.96 -20.08
C ARG A 196 13.44 -5.40 -20.49
N ILE A 197 12.55 -6.06 -19.73
CA ILE A 197 12.06 -7.40 -20.07
C ILE A 197 11.24 -7.35 -21.36
N LEU A 198 10.28 -6.43 -21.48
CA LEU A 198 9.45 -6.28 -22.68
C LEU A 198 10.29 -5.98 -23.93
N ALA A 199 11.32 -5.12 -23.80
CA ALA A 199 12.22 -4.80 -24.90
C ALA A 199 13.06 -5.98 -25.38
N LEU A 200 13.44 -6.91 -24.50
CA LEU A 200 14.11 -8.16 -24.87
C LEU A 200 13.14 -9.13 -25.53
N VAL A 201 11.93 -9.27 -24.98
CA VAL A 201 10.87 -10.09 -25.60
C VAL A 201 10.59 -9.60 -27.01
N ALA A 202 10.50 -8.29 -27.23
CA ALA A 202 10.33 -7.68 -28.55
C ALA A 202 11.43 -8.01 -29.58
N GLN A 203 12.59 -8.48 -29.11
CA GLN A 203 13.72 -8.95 -29.92
C GLN A 203 13.72 -10.47 -30.10
N ASP A 204 12.57 -11.13 -29.87
CA ASP A 204 12.41 -12.59 -29.99
C ASP A 204 13.13 -13.41 -28.92
N VAL A 205 13.58 -12.76 -27.82
CA VAL A 205 14.14 -13.48 -26.69
C VAL A 205 13.00 -14.14 -25.89
N PRO A 206 13.02 -15.46 -25.66
CA PRO A 206 11.98 -16.13 -24.88
C PRO A 206 11.85 -15.52 -23.48
N PHE A 207 10.62 -15.32 -23.00
CA PHE A 207 10.37 -14.59 -21.75
C PHE A 207 11.21 -15.07 -20.56
N PRO A 208 11.36 -16.37 -20.25
CA PRO A 208 12.19 -16.80 -19.11
C PRO A 208 13.66 -16.38 -19.23
N ILE A 209 14.18 -16.27 -20.46
CA ILE A 209 15.54 -15.82 -20.74
C ILE A 209 15.62 -14.30 -20.62
N ALA A 210 14.67 -13.56 -21.20
CA ALA A 210 14.58 -12.11 -21.08
C ALA A 210 14.48 -11.67 -19.61
N PHE A 211 13.63 -12.35 -18.84
CA PHE A 211 13.48 -12.14 -17.39
C PHE A 211 14.80 -12.36 -16.67
N ARG A 212 15.48 -13.50 -16.91
CA ARG A 212 16.76 -13.83 -16.27
C ARG A 212 17.87 -12.84 -16.62
N GLN A 213 17.91 -12.30 -17.84
CA GLN A 213 18.90 -11.30 -18.21
C GLN A 213 18.74 -9.98 -17.44
N VAL A 214 17.52 -9.64 -17.02
CA VAL A 214 17.22 -8.39 -16.29
C VAL A 214 17.26 -8.59 -14.78
N VAL A 215 16.68 -9.69 -14.29
CA VAL A 215 16.46 -9.99 -12.87
C VAL A 215 17.55 -10.92 -12.29
N SER A 216 18.41 -11.49 -13.13
CA SER A 216 19.44 -12.49 -12.77
C SER A 216 18.91 -13.82 -12.21
N LEU A 217 17.60 -13.95 -12.00
CA LEU A 217 16.91 -15.15 -11.55
C LEU A 217 15.97 -15.68 -12.64
N LEU A 218 15.68 -16.98 -12.62
CA LEU A 218 14.53 -17.51 -13.36
C LEU A 218 13.22 -17.04 -12.72
N PRO A 219 12.11 -16.95 -13.48
CA PRO A 219 10.82 -16.50 -12.94
C PRO A 219 10.38 -17.24 -11.67
N HIS A 220 10.53 -18.57 -11.62
CA HIS A 220 10.17 -19.38 -10.45
C HIS A 220 11.07 -19.09 -9.24
N GLN A 221 12.37 -18.84 -9.43
CA GLN A 221 13.30 -18.49 -8.36
C GLN A 221 12.98 -17.11 -7.78
N ALA A 222 12.64 -16.16 -8.65
CA ALA A 222 12.17 -14.84 -8.21
C ALA A 222 10.85 -14.94 -7.45
N ALA A 223 9.94 -15.83 -7.88
CA ALA A 223 8.70 -16.12 -7.18
C ALA A 223 8.93 -16.73 -5.79
N GLU A 224 9.83 -17.69 -5.65
CA GLU A 224 10.24 -18.25 -4.34
C GLU A 224 10.81 -17.16 -3.41
N ALA A 225 11.72 -16.35 -3.93
CA ALA A 225 12.30 -15.24 -3.18
C ALA A 225 11.25 -14.20 -2.75
N PHE A 226 10.25 -13.95 -3.59
CA PHE A 226 9.10 -13.10 -3.26
C PHE A 226 8.29 -13.67 -2.10
N ILE A 227 7.94 -14.96 -2.12
CA ILE A 227 7.24 -15.61 -1.00
C ILE A 227 8.05 -15.42 0.29
N ASP A 228 9.35 -15.67 0.24
CA ASP A 228 10.21 -15.58 1.42
C ASP A 228 10.25 -14.17 2.02
N ARG A 229 10.24 -13.13 1.17
CA ARG A 229 10.13 -11.73 1.61
C ARG A 229 8.77 -11.41 2.22
N GLN A 230 7.67 -11.81 1.57
CA GLN A 230 6.31 -11.50 2.05
C GLN A 230 5.99 -12.22 3.36
N SER A 231 6.52 -13.42 3.53
CA SER A 231 6.24 -14.28 4.68
C SER A 231 7.03 -13.92 5.94
N VAL A 232 7.96 -12.96 5.90
CA VAL A 232 8.52 -12.38 7.13
C VAL A 232 7.41 -11.74 7.97
N TRP A 233 6.44 -11.05 7.35
CA TRP A 233 5.30 -10.47 8.07
C TRP A 233 4.40 -11.55 8.68
N LEU A 234 4.09 -12.60 7.91
CA LEU A 234 3.32 -13.77 8.39
C LEU A 234 4.01 -14.50 9.55
N ARG A 235 5.35 -14.48 9.64
CA ARG A 235 6.08 -15.07 10.78
C ARG A 235 5.89 -14.28 12.09
N TRP A 236 5.72 -12.96 12.05
CA TRP A 236 5.56 -12.14 13.26
C TRP A 236 4.10 -12.03 13.72
N VAL A 237 3.11 -12.21 12.84
CA VAL A 237 1.69 -12.13 13.20
C VAL A 237 1.34 -13.06 14.36
N PRO A 238 1.70 -14.37 14.38
CA PRO A 238 1.41 -15.25 15.50
C PRO A 238 2.03 -14.78 16.82
N PHE A 239 3.18 -14.11 16.78
CA PHE A 239 3.79 -13.56 17.99
C PHE A 239 3.01 -12.35 18.50
N VAL A 240 2.60 -11.43 17.61
CA VAL A 240 1.83 -10.21 17.96
C VAL A 240 0.37 -10.52 18.34
N THR A 241 -0.23 -11.53 17.74
CA THR A 241 -1.61 -11.97 18.01
C THR A 241 -1.68 -13.12 19.01
N SER A 242 -0.55 -13.58 19.56
CA SER A 242 -0.57 -14.54 20.66
C SER A 242 -1.26 -13.90 21.86
N ASP A 243 -2.06 -14.68 22.60
CA ASP A 243 -2.66 -14.25 23.87
C ASP A 243 -1.62 -13.60 24.78
N PHE A 244 -0.37 -14.09 24.73
CA PHE A 244 0.75 -13.57 25.50
C PHE A 244 1.08 -12.09 25.23
N MET A 245 0.91 -11.58 24.00
CA MET A 245 1.18 -10.16 23.71
C MET A 245 0.06 -9.23 24.16
N ILE A 246 -1.19 -9.69 24.14
CA ILE A 246 -2.29 -8.96 24.79
C ILE A 246 -1.99 -8.83 26.29
N TRP A 247 -1.55 -9.91 26.94
CA TRP A 247 -1.14 -9.88 28.34
C TRP A 247 0.08 -9.00 28.59
N ILE A 248 1.12 -9.00 27.73
CA ILE A 248 2.26 -8.07 27.85
C ILE A 248 1.78 -6.62 27.75
N GLY A 249 0.88 -6.30 26.82
CA GLY A 249 0.31 -4.96 26.69
C GLY A 249 -0.43 -4.52 27.96
N ILE A 250 -1.32 -5.38 28.46
CA ILE A 250 -2.08 -5.15 29.70
C ILE A 250 -1.14 -5.03 30.91
N SER A 251 -0.16 -5.92 31.04
CA SER A 251 0.83 -5.88 32.13
C SER A 251 1.69 -4.64 32.07
N THR A 252 2.13 -4.22 30.89
CA THR A 252 2.91 -2.98 30.72
C THR A 252 2.09 -1.75 31.15
N LEU A 253 0.82 -1.67 30.72
CA LEU A 253 -0.11 -0.63 31.16
C LEU A 253 -0.33 -0.66 32.68
N ALA A 254 -0.47 -1.85 33.27
CA ALA A 254 -0.61 -2.01 34.71
C ALA A 254 0.64 -1.55 35.47
N PHE A 255 1.85 -1.89 34.99
CA PHE A 255 3.11 -1.43 35.59
C PHE A 255 3.30 0.08 35.46
N VAL A 256 2.94 0.68 34.32
CA VAL A 256 2.98 2.13 34.14
C VAL A 256 1.97 2.82 35.06
N ALA A 257 0.73 2.34 35.12
CA ALA A 257 -0.30 2.87 36.01
C ALA A 257 0.11 2.73 37.48
N PHE A 258 0.68 1.59 37.87
CA PHE A 258 1.21 1.37 39.21
C PHE A 258 2.39 2.29 39.53
N GLY A 259 3.34 2.47 38.60
CA GLY A 259 4.44 3.41 38.75
C GLY A 259 3.96 4.85 38.90
N MET A 260 2.96 5.26 38.12
CA MET A 260 2.30 6.57 38.25
C MET A 260 1.58 6.70 39.60
N HIS A 261 0.90 5.66 40.06
CA HIS A 261 0.21 5.63 41.34
C HIS A 261 1.19 5.77 42.51
N VAL A 262 2.29 5.01 42.50
CA VAL A 262 3.35 5.09 43.52
C VAL A 262 4.03 6.45 43.52
N ARG A 263 4.27 7.04 42.34
CA ARG A 263 4.80 8.42 42.22
C ARG A 263 3.85 9.44 42.84
N ARG A 264 2.54 9.34 42.56
CA ARG A 264 1.52 10.24 43.14
C ARG A 264 1.41 10.08 44.66
N LEU A 265 1.47 8.86 45.17
CA LEU A 265 1.45 8.60 46.62
C LEU A 265 2.70 9.15 47.33
N LYS A 266 3.90 9.02 46.72
CA LYS A 266 5.12 9.61 47.27
C LYS A 266 5.06 11.14 47.32
N ILE A 267 4.47 11.77 46.30
CA ILE A 267 4.28 13.23 46.28
C ILE A 267 3.31 13.66 47.38
N ARG A 268 2.16 12.98 47.52
CA ARG A 268 1.19 13.28 48.58
C ARG A 268 1.74 13.09 49.99
N ARG A 269 2.52 12.03 50.23
CA ARG A 269 3.16 11.80 51.54
C ARG A 269 4.22 12.85 51.88
N ARG A 270 4.91 13.39 50.88
CA ARG A 270 5.85 14.51 51.09
C ARG A 270 5.10 15.80 51.45
N GLN A 271 4.00 16.07 50.76
CA GLN A 271 3.13 17.22 51.08
C GLN A 271 2.52 17.12 52.48
N GLN A 272 2.04 15.93 52.88
CA GLN A 272 1.52 15.71 54.23
C GLN A 272 2.59 15.82 55.32
N ALA A 273 3.81 15.34 55.07
CA ALA A 273 4.92 15.51 56.01
C ALA A 273 5.34 16.98 56.14
N GLU A 274 5.32 17.73 55.05
CA GLU A 274 5.59 19.19 55.06
C GLU A 274 4.47 19.98 55.77
N GLU A 275 3.21 19.56 55.63
CA GLU A 275 2.06 20.12 56.36
C GLU A 275 2.09 19.79 57.85
N GLU A 276 2.40 18.53 58.23
CA GLU A 276 2.57 18.11 59.63
C GLU A 276 3.75 18.81 60.31
N ASP A 277 4.87 18.98 59.61
CA ASP A 277 6.02 19.74 60.12
C ASP A 277 5.67 21.23 60.29
N GLN A 278 4.90 21.84 59.36
CA GLN A 278 4.42 23.22 59.49
C GLN A 278 3.42 23.40 60.63
N ASP A 279 2.49 22.46 60.83
CA ASP A 279 1.53 22.49 61.92
C ASP A 279 2.22 22.29 63.28
N ASN A 280 3.22 21.39 63.36
CA ASN A 280 4.05 21.24 64.57
C ASN A 280 4.88 22.49 64.86
N LEU A 281 5.46 23.12 63.82
CA LEU A 281 6.17 24.40 63.97
C LEU A 281 5.21 25.50 64.45
N MET A 282 4.00 25.61 63.88
CA MET A 282 2.97 26.54 64.33
C MET A 282 2.51 26.29 65.77
N PHE A 283 2.41 25.02 66.18
CA PHE A 283 2.05 24.62 67.53
C PHE A 283 3.15 25.00 68.55
N ASP A 284 4.42 24.75 68.22
CA ASP A 284 5.59 25.11 69.04
C ASP A 284 5.75 26.63 69.21
N TYR A 285 5.53 27.40 68.13
CA TYR A 285 5.48 28.87 68.22
C TYR A 285 4.31 29.40 69.05
N GLY A 286 3.16 28.72 69.05
CA GLY A 286 2.00 29.06 69.88
C GLY A 286 2.18 28.77 71.37
N GLU A 287 3.08 27.85 71.73
CA GLU A 287 3.38 27.47 73.11
C GLU A 287 4.44 28.38 73.77
N LEU A 288 5.23 29.11 72.97
CA LEU A 288 6.26 30.06 73.44
C LEU A 288 5.74 31.49 73.73
N GLU A 289 4.47 31.79 73.46
CA GLU A 289 3.84 33.08 73.79
C GLU A 289 2.81 32.96 74.92
N GLN A 290 3.25 32.61 76.14
CA GLN A 290 2.59 33.07 77.37
C GLN A 290 3.64 33.56 78.37
N PRO A 291 3.77 34.89 78.61
CA PRO A 291 4.73 35.39 79.57
C PRO A 291 4.22 35.19 81.00
N THR A 292 4.92 34.39 81.80
CA THR A 292 4.82 34.45 83.26
C THR A 292 5.90 35.38 83.79
N GLU A 293 5.54 36.63 84.11
CA GLU A 293 6.38 37.52 84.92
C GLU A 293 6.48 37.00 86.36
N SER A 294 7.69 36.71 86.83
CA SER A 294 8.11 36.99 88.22
C SER A 294 9.57 36.63 88.45
N GLU A 295 10.34 37.62 88.90
CA GLU A 295 11.52 37.51 89.78
C GLU A 295 12.79 36.90 89.11
N TRP A 296 13.98 37.50 89.22
CA TRP A 296 14.67 37.79 90.46
C TRP A 296 15.68 38.93 90.30
N GLY A 297 15.72 39.79 91.30
CA GLY A 297 16.79 40.76 91.50
C GLY A 297 18.01 40.17 92.23
N ASP A 298 19.07 40.96 92.09
CA ASP A 298 20.08 41.30 93.08
C ASP A 298 21.37 40.48 93.17
N SER A 299 22.42 41.27 93.43
CA SER A 299 23.76 40.96 93.95
C SER A 299 24.80 40.43 92.94
N ASP A 300 26.05 40.88 92.94
CA ASP A 300 26.71 42.05 93.53
C ASP A 300 28.11 42.14 92.89
N LYS A 301 28.65 43.36 92.85
CA LYS A 301 30.09 43.72 92.93
C LYS A 301 31.18 42.90 92.22
N TRP A 302 31.85 43.58 91.28
CA TRP A 302 33.31 43.72 91.21
C TRP A 302 33.63 45.22 91.07
N ARG A 303 34.19 45.90 92.10
CA ARG A 303 35.61 46.25 92.24
C ARG A 303 36.27 46.80 90.97
N ASP A 304 36.35 48.14 90.84
CA ASP A 304 37.63 48.87 90.88
C ASP A 304 37.45 50.40 90.96
N ARG A 305 38.26 51.00 91.84
CA ARG A 305 38.52 52.43 92.15
C ARG A 305 37.62 53.14 93.17
#